data_AF-A0A7W6MNN4-F1
#
_entry.id   AF-A0A7W6MNN4-F1
#
_cell.length_a   1.000
_cell.length_b   1.000
_cell.length_c   1.000
_cell.angle_alpha   90.00
_cell.angle_beta   90.00
_cell.angle_gamma   90.00
#
_symmetry.space_group_name_H-M   'P 1'
#
loop_
_entity.id
_entity.type
_entity.pdbx_description
1 polymer ?
#
loop_
_entity_poly.entity_id
_entity_poly.type
_entity_poly.pdbx_seq_one_letter_code
_entity_poly.pdbx_strand_id
1 'polypeptide(L)' 'MKAIISGIVIAGIVAVIASFALSEAQRQSYERYSTSSVRVGDPGHNLVGADWSGDDPVDTDS' A
#
# COMPACT_ATOMS: atom_id res chain seq x y z
N MET A 1 -15.82 -16.16 39.01
CA MET A 1 -15.67 -16.90 37.72
C MET A 1 -16.75 -16.57 36.70
N LYS A 2 -18.05 -16.55 37.05
CA LYS A 2 -19.13 -16.26 36.08
C LYS A 2 -18.95 -14.93 35.31
N ALA A 3 -18.53 -13.87 36.00
CA ALA A 3 -18.25 -12.57 35.41
C ALA A 3 -17.03 -12.56 34.46
N ILE A 4 -16.01 -13.39 34.74
CA ILE A 4 -14.83 -13.53 33.89
C ILE A 4 -15.21 -14.27 32.61
N ILE A 5 -15.96 -15.37 32.75
CA ILE A 5 -16.46 -16.15 31.62
C ILE A 5 -17.37 -15.29 30.72
N SER A 6 -18.27 -14.48 31.30
CA SER A 6 -19.10 -13.58 30.50
C SER A 6 -18.27 -12.52 29.76
N GLY A 7 -17.21 -12.01 30.38
CA GLY A 7 -16.29 -11.07 29.73
C GLY A 7 -15.60 -11.68 28.51
N ILE A 8 -15.14 -12.92 28.62
CA ILE A 8 -14.52 -13.67 27.51
C ILE A 8 -15.51 -13.86 26.36
N VAL A 9 -16.76 -14.24 26.67
CA VAL A 9 -17.80 -14.43 25.66
C VAL A 9 -18.09 -13.13 24.91
N ILE A 10 -18.25 -12.02 25.64
CA ILE A 10 -18.51 -10.70 25.04
C ILE A 10 -17.32 -10.27 24.17
N ALA A 11 -16.09 -10.43 24.65
CA ALA A 11 -14.89 -10.11 23.88
C ALA A 11 -14.81 -10.92 22.57
N GLY A 12 -15.16 -12.22 22.62
CA GLY A 12 -15.24 -13.06 21.43
C GLY A 12 -16.27 -12.54 20.41
N ILE A 13 -17.46 -12.14 20.87
CA ILE A 13 -18.51 -11.57 20.01
C ILE A 13 -18.01 -10.28 19.34
N VAL A 14 -17.37 -9.39 20.10
CA VAL A 14 -16.82 -8.13 19.58
C VAL A 14 -15.73 -8.40 18.53
N ALA A 15 -14.85 -9.38 18.76
CA ALA A 15 -13.80 -9.74 17.80
C ALA A 15 -14.37 -10.24 16.46
N VAL A 16 -15.42 -11.06 16.51
CA VAL A 16 -16.10 -11.55 15.29
C VAL A 16 -16.71 -10.39 14.51
N ILE A 17 -17.45 -9.51 15.19
CA ILE A 17 -18.07 -8.33 14.57
C ILE A 17 -16.99 -7.43 13.94
N ALA A 18 -15.90 -7.16 14.68
CA ALA A 18 -14.81 -6.33 14.21
C ALA A 18 -14.10 -6.94 12.99
N SER A 19 -13.96 -8.27 12.91
CA SER A 19 -13.34 -8.94 11.76
C SER A 19 -14.14 -8.73 10.47
N PHE A 20 -15.46 -8.84 10.53
CA PHE A 20 -16.32 -8.58 9.37
C PHE A 20 -16.33 -7.08 9.00
N ALA A 21 -16.41 -6.18 9.99
CA ALA A 21 -16.42 -4.75 9.74
C ALA A 21 -15.07 -4.22 9.18
N LEU A 22 -13.94 -4.77 9.65
CA LEU A 22 -12.61 -4.37 9.21
C LEU A 22 -12.30 -4.87 7.80
N SER A 23 -12.84 -6.02 7.42
CA SER A 23 -12.66 -6.57 6.07
C SER A 23 -13.21 -5.64 4.98
N GLU A 24 -14.32 -4.96 5.25
CA GLU A 24 -14.91 -3.96 4.33
C GLU A 24 -14.04 -2.71 4.18
N ALA A 25 -13.36 -2.30 5.27
CA ALA A 25 -12.48 -1.13 5.26
C ALA A 25 -11.10 -1.43 4.63
N GLN A 26 -10.68 -2.69 4.62
CA GLN A 26 -9.41 -3.16 4.05
C GLN A 26 -9.52 -3.48 2.55
N ARG A 27 -10.09 -2.57 1.75
CA ARG A 27 -9.89 -2.62 0.28
C ARG A 27 -8.41 -2.81 0.01
N GLN A 28 -8.06 -3.92 -0.66
CA GLN A 28 -6.66 -4.29 -0.86
C GLN A 28 -5.91 -3.12 -1.51
N SER A 29 -4.73 -2.80 -0.98
CA SER A 29 -3.90 -1.71 -1.49
C SER A 29 -3.62 -1.84 -2.98
N TYR A 30 -3.65 -3.06 -3.53
CA TYR A 30 -3.57 -3.32 -4.97
C TYR A 30 -4.73 -2.69 -5.76
N GLU A 31 -5.95 -2.64 -5.23
CA GLU A 31 -7.13 -2.07 -5.90
C GLU A 31 -7.16 -0.53 -5.81
N ARG A 32 -6.69 0.04 -4.70
CA ARG A 32 -6.66 1.50 -4.45
C ARG A 32 -5.42 2.20 -5.00
N TYR A 33 -4.28 1.51 -5.00
CA TYR A 33 -2.98 1.98 -5.49
C TYR A 33 -2.53 1.20 -6.72
N SER A 34 -3.48 0.69 -7.52
CA SER A 34 -3.27 0.55 -8.96
C SER A 34 -3.15 1.97 -9.55
N THR A 35 -2.11 2.69 -9.15
CA THR A 35 -1.56 3.74 -9.99
C THR A 35 -1.02 3.01 -11.21
N SER A 36 -1.11 3.61 -12.39
CA SER A 36 -0.40 3.10 -13.56
C SER A 36 1.09 3.12 -13.21
N SER A 37 1.59 2.03 -12.64
CA SER A 37 3.01 1.84 -12.42
C SER A 37 3.64 2.01 -13.80
N VAL A 38 4.37 3.10 -13.98
CA VAL A 38 5.47 3.12 -14.94
C VAL A 38 6.30 1.89 -14.60
N ARG A 39 6.43 0.97 -15.57
CA ARG A 39 7.22 -0.24 -15.36
C ARG A 39 8.62 0.21 -14.98
N VAL A 40 9.31 -0.54 -14.13
CA VAL A 40 10.70 -0.21 -13.71
C VAL A 40 11.67 -0.16 -14.91
N GLY A 41 11.22 -0.55 -16.12
CA GLY A 41 11.93 -0.38 -17.39
C GLY A 41 11.50 0.81 -18.26
N ASP A 42 10.47 1.58 -17.86
CA ASP A 42 10.05 2.82 -18.53
C ASP A 42 9.45 3.80 -17.51
N PRO A 43 10.30 4.47 -16.69
CA PRO A 43 9.88 5.43 -15.67
C PRO A 43 9.29 6.73 -16.26
N GLY A 44 9.30 6.93 -17.58
CA GLY A 44 8.98 8.22 -18.20
C GLY A 44 9.74 9.38 -17.54
N HIS A 45 9.06 10.52 -17.40
CA HIS A 45 9.57 11.70 -16.68
C HIS A 45 9.24 11.69 -15.17
N ASN A 46 8.97 10.53 -14.55
CA ASN A 46 8.68 10.51 -13.11
C ASN A 46 9.94 10.58 -12.23
N LEU A 47 11.12 10.31 -12.79
CA LEU A 47 12.40 10.39 -12.06
C LEU A 47 13.20 11.65 -12.39
N VAL A 48 12.76 12.41 -13.38
CA VAL A 48 13.49 13.53 -13.99
C VAL A 48 12.47 14.54 -14.53
N GLY A 49 12.76 15.84 -14.50
CA GLY A 49 11.82 16.86 -14.99
C GLY A 49 11.44 16.69 -16.47
N ALA A 50 10.35 17.34 -16.90
CA ALA A 50 9.81 17.24 -18.26
C ALA A 50 10.83 17.60 -19.37
N ASP A 51 11.88 18.36 -19.02
CA ASP A 51 12.93 18.81 -19.93
C ASP A 51 14.22 17.95 -19.88
N TRP A 52 14.18 16.75 -19.28
CA TRP A 52 15.35 15.88 -19.22
C TRP A 52 15.65 15.24 -20.59
N SER A 53 16.83 15.52 -21.12
CA SER A 53 17.28 15.07 -22.45
C SER A 53 17.91 13.67 -22.48
N GLY A 54 18.13 13.03 -21.33
CA GLY A 54 18.67 11.67 -21.27
C GLY A 54 20.18 11.53 -21.52
N ASP A 55 20.87 12.62 -21.88
CA ASP A 55 22.31 12.60 -22.14
C ASP A 55 23.08 12.89 -20.84
N ASP A 56 23.71 11.86 -20.27
CA ASP A 56 24.85 12.08 -19.38
C ASP A 56 26.00 12.60 -20.24
N PRO A 57 26.62 13.76 -19.94
CA PRO A 57 27.85 14.15 -20.61
C PRO A 57 28.88 13.06 -20.34
N VAL A 58 29.31 12.38 -21.40
CA VAL A 58 30.43 11.46 -21.31
C VAL A 58 31.66 12.33 -20.98
N ASP A 59 32.04 12.35 -19.70
CA ASP A 59 33.38 12.80 -19.28
C ASP A 59 34.38 11.81 -19.87
N THR A 60 34.75 12.02 -21.13
CA THR A 60 35.99 11.49 -21.67
C THR A 60 37.12 12.35 -21.11
N ASP A 61 37.70 11.90 -20.01
CA ASP A 61 39.06 12.25 -19.61
C ASP A 61 40.00 12.07 -20.82
N SER A 62 40.66 13.14 -21.26
CA SER A 62 41.86 13.16 -22.12
C SER A 62 42.56 14.52 -22.04
#